data_AF-A0A163MF33-F1
#
_entry.id   AF-A0A163MF33-F1
#
_cell.length_a   1.000
_cell.length_b   1.000
_cell.length_c   1.000
_cell.angle_alpha   90.00
_cell.angle_beta   90.00
_cell.angle_gamma   90.00
#
_symmetry.space_group_name_H-M   'P 1'
#
loop_
_entity.id
_entity.type
_entity.pdbx_description
1 polymer ?
#
loop_
_entity_poly.entity_id
_entity_poly.type
_entity_poly.pdbx_seq_one_letter_code
_entity_poly.pdbx_strand_id
1 'polypeptide(L)'
;MPSLPFSASSSPVSSPSSSPAPSIVLHPASGASARKPIHTSKEDAADAYRNRYAQYLACTFNISMQAALAEADNLLAPQRRSSSVSEAESLREI
;
A
#
# COMPACT_ATOMS: atom_id res chain seq x y z
N MET A 1 -60.25 2.92 -19.83
CA MET A 1 -59.52 2.47 -18.63
C MET A 1 -59.21 3.70 -17.79
N PRO A 2 -59.49 3.74 -16.47
CA PRO A 2 -59.15 4.91 -15.65
C PRO A 2 -57.64 4.94 -15.35
N SER A 3 -56.98 6.09 -15.56
CA SER A 3 -55.56 6.30 -15.25
C SER A 3 -55.40 6.96 -13.88
N LEU A 4 -54.52 6.41 -13.04
CA LEU A 4 -54.13 7.03 -11.77
C LEU A 4 -53.00 8.06 -12.00
N PRO A 5 -52.96 9.18 -11.25
CA PRO A 5 -51.86 10.14 -11.35
C PRO A 5 -50.61 9.59 -10.64
N PHE A 6 -49.51 9.44 -11.38
CA PHE A 6 -48.19 9.27 -10.80
C PHE A 6 -47.69 10.64 -10.33
N SER A 7 -47.60 10.85 -9.02
CA SER A 7 -46.85 11.97 -8.44
C SER A 7 -45.36 11.76 -8.74
N ALA A 8 -44.80 12.57 -9.62
CA ALA A 8 -43.37 12.68 -9.81
C ALA A 8 -42.74 13.32 -8.55
N SER A 9 -42.40 12.49 -7.57
CA SER A 9 -41.52 12.91 -6.48
C SER A 9 -40.13 13.12 -7.09
N SER A 10 -39.75 14.38 -7.28
CA SER A 10 -38.40 14.73 -7.72
C SER A 10 -37.42 14.28 -6.64
N SER A 11 -36.63 13.24 -6.91
CA SER A 11 -35.48 12.91 -6.08
C SER A 11 -34.49 14.09 -6.13
N PRO A 12 -33.92 14.55 -5.00
CA PRO A 12 -32.89 15.57 -5.03
C PRO A 12 -31.69 15.00 -5.80
N VAL A 13 -31.31 15.71 -6.88
CA VAL A 13 -30.13 15.40 -7.69
C VAL A 13 -28.93 15.44 -6.76
N SER A 14 -28.33 14.27 -6.51
CA SER A 14 -27.07 14.20 -5.78
C SER A 14 -25.97 14.70 -6.71
N SER A 15 -25.21 15.67 -6.20
CA SER A 15 -24.17 16.45 -6.86
C SER A 15 -23.26 15.63 -7.79
N PRO A 16 -22.84 16.17 -8.94
CA PRO A 16 -21.84 15.50 -9.77
C PRO A 16 -20.53 15.41 -9.00
N SER A 17 -20.10 14.20 -8.65
CA SER A 17 -18.73 13.94 -8.24
C SER A 17 -17.83 14.30 -9.43
N SER A 18 -17.08 15.41 -9.32
CA SER A 18 -16.15 15.89 -10.34
C SER A 18 -14.87 15.05 -10.36
N SER A 19 -15.01 13.73 -10.46
CA SER A 19 -13.89 12.83 -10.69
C SER A 19 -13.64 12.80 -12.20
N PRO A 20 -12.46 13.23 -12.68
CA PRO A 20 -12.13 13.09 -14.09
C PRO A 20 -12.19 11.61 -14.47
N ALA A 21 -12.94 11.27 -15.51
CA ALA A 21 -12.93 9.92 -16.05
C ALA A 21 -11.50 9.58 -16.53
N PRO A 22 -10.89 8.47 -16.09
CA PRO A 22 -9.55 8.12 -16.55
C PRO A 22 -9.59 7.79 -18.04
N SER A 23 -8.94 8.62 -18.85
CA SER A 23 -8.69 8.32 -20.26
C SER A 23 -7.44 7.46 -20.37
N ILE A 24 -7.59 6.21 -20.80
CA ILE A 24 -6.45 5.34 -21.12
C ILE A 24 -6.22 5.40 -22.63
N VAL A 25 -5.09 6.00 -23.01
CA VAL A 25 -4.53 5.90 -24.37
C VAL A 25 -3.44 4.85 -24.33
N LEU A 26 -3.65 3.73 -25.02
CA LEU A 26 -2.66 2.66 -25.18
C LEU A 26 -1.70 3.06 -26.31
N HIS A 27 -0.48 3.46 -25.96
CA HIS A 27 0.58 3.63 -26.94
C HIS A 27 1.20 2.26 -27.26
N PRO A 28 1.44 1.92 -28.55
CA PRO A 28 2.25 0.77 -28.91
C PRO A 28 3.60 0.89 -28.20
N ALA A 29 4.04 -0.18 -27.53
CA ALA A 29 5.29 -0.19 -26.78
C ALA A 29 6.50 -0.08 -27.72
N SER A 30 6.84 1.15 -28.11
CA SER A 30 8.08 1.43 -28.84
C SER A 30 9.18 1.66 -27.82
N GLY A 31 9.99 0.64 -27.61
CA GLY A 31 11.16 0.69 -26.75
C GLY A 31 11.14 -0.46 -25.77
N ALA A 32 12.10 -1.37 -25.95
CA ALA A 32 12.36 -2.49 -25.06
C ALA A 32 12.23 -2.04 -23.60
N SER A 33 11.20 -2.53 -22.92
CA SER A 33 11.26 -2.61 -21.46
C SER A 33 12.50 -3.43 -21.17
N ALA A 34 13.57 -2.76 -20.75
CA ALA A 34 14.79 -3.40 -20.30
C ALA A 34 14.32 -4.46 -19.31
N ARG A 35 14.38 -5.73 -19.71
CA ARG A 35 13.90 -6.85 -18.90
C ARG A 35 14.69 -6.76 -17.62
N LYS A 36 14.06 -6.23 -16.56
CA LYS A 36 14.62 -6.27 -15.22
C LYS A 36 14.95 -7.74 -14.98
N PRO A 37 16.22 -8.09 -14.70
CA PRO A 37 16.61 -9.48 -14.57
C PRO A 37 15.72 -10.11 -13.48
N ILE A 38 15.07 -11.21 -13.83
CA ILE A 38 14.13 -11.94 -12.98
C ILE A 38 14.84 -12.49 -11.72
N HIS A 39 16.17 -12.58 -11.77
CA HIS A 39 17.02 -12.84 -10.62
C HIS A 39 17.33 -11.53 -9.91
N THR A 40 16.37 -11.01 -9.15
CA THR A 40 16.71 -10.05 -8.11
C THR A 40 17.24 -10.86 -6.93
N SER A 41 18.51 -10.64 -6.59
CA SER A 41 19.11 -11.14 -5.36
C SER A 41 18.18 -10.80 -4.20
N LYS A 42 18.05 -11.70 -3.22
CA LYS A 42 17.11 -11.56 -2.09
C LYS A 42 17.18 -10.20 -1.36
N GLU A 43 18.32 -9.52 -1.48
CA GLU A 43 18.54 -8.13 -1.05
C GLU A 43 17.54 -7.14 -1.65
N ASP A 44 17.17 -7.28 -2.94
CA ASP A 44 16.30 -6.34 -3.66
C ASP A 44 14.86 -6.35 -3.10
N ALA A 45 14.35 -7.51 -2.69
CA ALA A 45 13.01 -7.60 -2.12
C ALA A 45 12.92 -6.94 -0.73
N ALA A 46 13.95 -7.12 0.10
CA ALA A 46 14.01 -6.53 1.43
C ALA A 46 14.15 -5.00 1.36
N ASP A 47 15.02 -4.51 0.47
CA ASP A 47 15.20 -3.08 0.26
C ASP A 47 13.96 -2.43 -0.38
N ALA A 48 13.29 -3.12 -1.31
CA ALA A 48 12.03 -2.63 -1.88
C ALA A 48 10.90 -2.59 -0.84
N TYR A 49 10.93 -3.48 0.15
CA TYR A 49 10.00 -3.43 1.28
C TYR A 49 10.34 -2.26 2.23
N ARG A 50 11.61 -2.10 2.62
CA ARG A 50 12.09 -0.95 3.43
C ARG A 50 11.64 0.38 2.85
N ASN A 51 11.87 0.59 1.55
CA ASN A 51 11.50 1.83 0.87
C ASN A 51 9.99 2.09 0.86
N ARG A 52 9.18 1.06 0.61
CA ARG A 52 7.71 1.20 0.65
C ARG A 52 7.19 1.49 2.04
N TYR A 53 7.78 0.87 3.06
CA TYR A 53 7.40 1.12 4.44
C TYR A 53 7.81 2.52 4.90
N ALA A 54 9.01 2.98 4.53
CA ALA A 54 9.43 4.36 4.78
C ALA A 54 8.50 5.38 4.07
N GLN A 55 8.08 5.12 2.84
CA GLN A 55 7.08 5.96 2.15
C GLN A 55 5.77 6.04 2.93
N TYR A 56 5.27 4.90 3.41
CA TYR A 56 4.07 4.85 4.25
C TYR A 56 4.23 5.70 5.52
N LEU A 57 5.34 5.56 6.24
CA LEU A 57 5.62 6.35 7.45
C LEU A 57 5.73 7.85 7.15
N ALA A 58 6.43 8.22 6.08
CA ALA A 58 6.57 9.60 5.65
C ALA A 58 5.21 10.25 5.37
N CYS A 59 4.33 9.57 4.64
CA CYS A 59 2.98 10.06 4.35
C CYS A 59 2.07 10.07 5.59
N THR A 60 2.18 9.07 6.46
CA THR A 60 1.29 8.92 7.63
C THR A 60 1.59 9.95 8.71
N PHE A 61 2.88 10.22 8.96
CA PHE A 61 3.33 11.11 10.02
C PHE A 61 3.82 12.47 9.51
N ASN A 62 3.73 12.69 8.20
CA ASN A 62 4.18 13.92 7.55
C ASN A 62 5.64 14.26 7.87
N ILE A 63 6.49 13.23 7.93
CA ILE A 63 7.93 13.33 8.21
C ILE A 63 8.75 13.22 6.92
N SER A 64 10.02 13.62 6.97
CA SER A 64 10.91 13.49 5.82
C SER A 64 11.17 12.02 5.49
N MET A 65 11.40 11.72 4.21
CA MET A 65 11.75 10.37 3.74
C MET A 65 12.96 9.80 4.49
N GLN A 66 13.94 10.65 4.80
CA GLN A 66 15.16 10.23 5.48
C GLN A 66 14.90 9.83 6.94
N ALA A 67 14.02 10.55 7.64
CA ALA A 67 13.60 10.19 8.99
C ALA A 67 12.80 8.88 8.98
N ALA A 68 11.92 8.70 7.99
CA ALA A 68 11.12 7.49 7.84
C ALA A 68 11.98 6.24 7.52
N LEU A 69 13.04 6.40 6.72
CA LEU A 69 14.01 5.33 6.47
C LEU A 69 14.73 4.92 7.76
N ALA A 70 15.19 5.87 8.56
CA ALA A 70 15.86 5.56 9.83
C ALA A 70 14.93 4.79 10.81
N GLU A 71 13.64 5.09 10.81
CA GLU A 71 12.65 4.36 11.61
C GLU A 71 12.40 2.95 11.06
N ALA A 72 12.17 2.84 9.75
CA ALA A 72 12.00 1.55 9.07
C ALA A 72 13.17 0.60 9.34
N ASP A 73 14.39 1.14 9.38
CA ASP A 73 15.61 0.39 9.67
C ASP A 73 15.62 -0.15 11.09
N ASN A 74 15.19 0.65 12.06
CA ASN A 74 15.12 0.21 13.46
C ASN A 74 14.06 -0.89 13.67
N LEU A 75 12.95 -0.83 12.94
CA LEU A 75 11.88 -1.83 13.05
C LEU A 75 12.20 -3.13 12.29
N LEU A 76 12.84 -3.04 11.14
CA LEU A 76 13.13 -4.18 10.25
C LEU A 76 14.50 -4.80 10.47
N ALA A 77 15.41 -4.13 11.17
CA ALA A 77 16.65 -4.74 11.61
C ALA A 77 16.31 -6.04 12.35
N PRO A 78 16.99 -7.17 12.04
CA PRO A 78 16.84 -8.40 12.81
C PRO A 78 16.97 -8.06 14.29
N GLN A 79 15.85 -8.10 15.00
CA GLN A 79 15.83 -7.72 16.39
C GLN A 79 16.76 -8.68 17.11
N ARG A 80 17.87 -8.16 17.63
CA ARG A 80 18.73 -8.86 18.59
C ARG A 80 18.02 -9.01 19.94
N ARG A 81 16.72 -9.30 19.91
CA ARG A 81 15.99 -9.90 21.02
C ARG A 81 16.37 -11.37 21.01
N SER A 82 17.63 -11.65 21.33
CA SER A 82 18.01 -12.92 21.91
C SER A 82 17.28 -12.97 23.25
N SER A 83 16.01 -13.38 23.27
CA SER A 83 15.40 -13.77 24.52
C SER A 83 16.21 -14.96 25.01
N SER A 84 16.65 -14.92 26.27
CA SER A 84 17.32 -16.06 26.90
C SER A 84 16.35 -17.22 27.17
N VAL A 85 15.08 -17.04 26.84
CA VAL A 85 13.99 -17.99 27.05
C VAL A 85 13.13 -17.97 25.80
N SER A 86 13.01 -19.12 25.14
CA SER A 86 12.06 -19.33 24.06
C SER A 86 10.66 -19.52 24.66
N GLU A 87 9.62 -18.97 24.04
CA GLU A 87 8.23 -19.18 24.46
C GLU A 87 7.84 -20.68 24.47
N ALA A 88 8.55 -21.51 23.70
CA ALA A 88 8.40 -22.97 23.72
C ALA A 88 8.86 -23.63 25.04
N GLU A 89 9.68 -22.96 25.84
CA GLU A 89 10.20 -23.48 27.12
C GLU A 89 9.25 -23.19 28.29
N SER A 90 8.30 -22.25 28.15
CA SER A 90 7.29 -21.94 29.18
C SER A 90 6.26 -23.07 29.39
N LEU A 91 6.07 -23.95 28.40
CA LEU A 91 5.04 -25.00 28.44
C LEU A 91 5.49 -26.30 29.12
N ARG A 92 6.77 -26.40 29.49
CA ARG A 92 7.33 -27.59 30.16
C ARG A 92 7.40 -27.47 31.68
N GLU A 93 6.98 -26.34 32.22
CA GLU A 93 7.04 -26.04 33.65
C GLU A 93 5.71 -26.29 34.40
N ILE A 94 4.75 -26.97 33.75
CA ILE A 94 3.44 -27.35 34.31
C ILE A 94 3.35 -28.87 34.46
#